data_AF-A0A241ZBD3-F1
#
_entry.id   AF-A0A241ZBD3-F1
#
_cell.length_a   1.000
_cell.length_b   1.000
_cell.length_c   1.000
_cell.angle_alpha   90.00
_cell.angle_beta   90.00
_cell.angle_gamma   90.00
#
_symmetry.space_group_name_H-M   'P 1'
#
loop_
_entity.id
_entity.type
_entity.pdbx_description
1 polymer ?
#
loop_
_entity_poly.entity_id
_entity_poly.type
_entity_poly.pdbx_seq_one_letter_code
_entity_poly.pdbx_strand_id
1 'polypeptide(L)'
;MEKKYLLMLFYLLSYCLVVLICAVFQWINNCDYVLSSCSINTENLNAILQTSASIITPIFAIWGYFTWREQEVYKTSKEIMASILTQTNDIYKAWKNSRNYMDIYSRFDAYCLRDIFPISSETLENSELSRKELERIRNVYVLLNNLYFSLNHLHIINKKLNLDKIFETVDTIANELEECMRELSEFQSQLTFIKYNYTDQMQPEERIREICHKLDFSSSPLGRVDDYGKKVDDIFKAITDEIINLSDKI
;
A
#
# COMPACT_ATOMS: atom_id res chain seq x y z
N MET A 1 -10.45 18.03 17.99
CA MET A 1 -11.01 19.27 18.57
C MET A 1 -9.99 20.00 19.46
N GLU A 2 -9.17 19.26 20.22
CA GLU A 2 -8.16 19.81 21.16
C GLU A 2 -7.08 20.71 20.51
N LYS A 3 -6.60 20.41 19.30
CA LYS A 3 -5.53 21.19 18.65
C LYS A 3 -5.94 22.62 18.24
N LYS A 4 -7.24 22.89 18.00
CA LYS A 4 -7.73 24.25 17.69
C LYS A 4 -7.66 25.18 18.90
N TYR A 5 -8.04 24.67 20.07
CA TYR A 5 -7.93 25.41 21.33
C TYR A 5 -6.48 25.71 21.67
N LEU A 6 -5.56 24.77 21.40
CA LEU A 6 -4.14 24.96 21.65
C LEU A 6 -3.51 26.08 20.79
N LEU A 7 -3.90 26.16 19.51
CA LEU A 7 -3.44 27.23 18.60
C LEU A 7 -4.00 28.60 19.01
N MET A 8 -5.27 28.64 19.43
CA MET A 8 -5.92 29.85 19.94
C MET A 8 -5.30 30.30 21.27
N LEU A 9 -4.95 29.35 22.15
CA LEU A 9 -4.26 29.63 23.41
C LEU A 9 -2.85 30.18 23.16
N PHE A 10 -2.10 29.62 22.21
CA PHE A 10 -0.77 30.09 21.84
C PHE A 10 -0.80 31.48 21.21
N TYR A 11 -1.78 31.75 20.35
CA TYR A 11 -2.01 33.09 19.81
C TYR A 11 -2.26 34.09 20.93
N LEU A 12 -3.19 33.76 21.84
CA LEU A 12 -3.53 34.60 22.99
C LEU A 12 -2.31 34.82 23.90
N LEU A 13 -1.53 33.78 24.18
CA LEU A 13 -0.30 33.83 24.98
C LEU A 13 0.76 34.73 24.33
N SER A 14 0.99 34.57 23.03
CA SER A 14 1.95 35.41 22.30
C SER A 14 1.52 36.87 22.28
N TYR A 15 0.21 37.13 22.16
CA TYR A 15 -0.36 38.46 22.17
C TYR A 15 -0.22 39.11 23.55
N CYS A 16 -0.53 38.35 24.62
CA CYS A 16 -0.29 38.78 26.00
C CYS A 16 1.19 39.07 26.26
N LEU A 17 2.10 38.27 25.70
CA LEU A 17 3.54 38.47 25.85
C LEU A 17 4.01 39.77 25.19
N VAL A 18 3.53 40.05 23.97
CA VAL A 18 3.83 41.31 23.26
C VAL A 18 3.28 42.52 24.02
N VAL A 19 2.04 42.43 24.51
CA VAL A 19 1.45 43.49 25.35
C VAL A 19 2.28 43.74 26.60
N LEU A 20 2.72 42.67 27.26
CA LEU A 20 3.51 42.77 28.50
C LEU A 20 4.88 43.40 28.24
N ILE A 21 5.56 43.02 27.15
CA ILE A 21 6.83 43.63 26.72
C ILE A 21 6.63 45.11 26.38
N CYS A 22 5.59 45.47 25.62
CA CYS A 22 5.31 46.86 25.26
C CYS A 22 4.95 47.72 26.47
N ALA A 23 4.19 47.17 27.43
CA ALA A 23 3.89 47.84 28.69
C ALA A 23 5.16 48.08 29.53
N VAL A 24 6.08 47.12 29.58
CA VAL A 24 7.38 47.26 30.24
C VAL A 24 8.24 48.33 29.57
N PHE A 25 8.32 48.37 28.24
CA PHE A 25 9.08 49.41 27.53
C PHE A 25 8.49 50.81 27.71
N GLN A 26 7.16 50.95 27.65
CA GLN A 26 6.52 52.24 27.93
C GLN A 26 6.71 52.66 29.39
N TRP A 27 6.70 51.69 30.32
CA TRP A 27 7.01 51.96 31.71
C TRP A 27 8.44 52.46 31.91
N ILE A 28 9.43 51.86 31.23
CA ILE A 28 10.83 52.31 31.29
C ILE A 28 10.98 53.71 30.69
N ASN A 29 10.42 53.96 29.49
CA ASN A 29 10.65 55.22 28.76
C ASN A 29 9.85 56.41 29.28
N ASN A 30 8.61 56.22 29.73
CA ASN A 30 7.75 57.32 30.17
C ASN A 30 7.73 57.52 31.69
N CYS A 31 8.08 56.48 32.46
CA CYS A 31 7.92 56.50 33.92
C CYS A 31 9.23 56.52 34.68
N ASP A 32 10.39 56.46 34.02
CA ASP A 32 11.73 56.50 34.66
C ASP A 32 11.82 55.52 35.85
N TYR A 33 11.25 54.32 35.70
CA TYR A 33 11.18 53.25 36.71
C TYR A 33 10.32 53.55 37.96
N VAL A 34 9.55 54.65 37.99
CA VAL A 34 8.71 55.05 39.13
C VAL A 34 7.27 54.52 38.98
N LEU A 35 6.82 53.74 39.96
CA LEU A 35 5.50 53.08 39.96
C LEU A 35 4.31 54.00 40.32
N SER A 36 4.54 55.13 40.98
CA SER A 36 3.50 55.84 41.73
C SER A 36 2.78 56.97 40.99
N SER A 37 3.15 57.34 39.75
CA SER A 37 2.58 58.54 39.11
C SER A 37 2.62 58.55 37.57
N CYS A 38 2.64 57.39 36.92
CA CYS A 38 2.77 57.34 35.47
C CYS A 38 1.45 56.98 34.78
N SER A 39 0.99 57.83 33.86
CA SER A 39 -0.10 57.48 32.94
C SER A 39 0.50 56.83 31.69
N ILE A 40 0.14 55.56 31.48
CA ILE A 40 0.48 54.85 30.25
C ILE A 40 -0.29 55.52 29.11
N ASN A 41 0.40 55.92 28.04
CA ASN A 41 -0.26 56.53 26.88
C ASN A 41 -0.99 55.45 26.08
N THR A 42 -2.32 55.41 26.25
CA THR A 42 -3.22 54.43 25.64
C THR A 42 -3.29 54.52 24.11
N GLU A 43 -3.06 55.70 23.51
CA GLU A 43 -3.03 55.86 22.05
C GLU A 43 -1.78 55.20 21.45
N ASN A 44 -0.62 55.42 22.06
CA ASN A 44 0.62 54.78 21.64
C ASN A 44 0.57 53.25 21.83
N LEU A 45 -0.05 52.78 22.92
CA LEU A 45 -0.24 51.35 23.14
C LEU A 45 -1.14 50.73 22.05
N ASN A 46 -2.27 51.38 21.71
CA ASN A 46 -3.16 50.93 20.64
C ASN A 46 -2.49 50.94 19.27
N ALA A 47 -1.68 51.95 18.96
CA ALA A 47 -0.94 52.02 17.71
C ALA A 47 0.05 50.84 17.58
N ILE A 48 0.80 50.53 18.65
CA ILE A 48 1.73 49.39 18.71
C ILE A 48 0.99 48.06 18.61
N LEU A 49 -0.18 47.94 19.26
CA LEU A 49 -1.05 46.76 19.16
C LEU A 49 -1.55 46.54 17.73
N GLN A 50 -1.99 47.59 17.03
CA GLN A 50 -2.44 47.48 15.63
C GLN A 50 -1.28 47.15 14.68
N THR A 51 -0.10 47.74 14.87
CA THR A 51 1.07 47.44 14.03
C THR A 51 1.68 46.07 14.31
N SER A 52 1.68 45.61 15.56
CA SER A 52 2.12 44.24 15.88
C SER A 52 1.11 43.20 15.40
N ALA A 53 -0.20 43.46 15.50
CA ALA A 53 -1.23 42.57 14.99
C ALA A 53 -1.11 42.33 13.47
N SER A 54 -0.76 43.34 12.68
CA SER A 54 -0.58 43.18 11.23
C SER A 54 0.64 42.32 10.85
N ILE A 55 1.61 42.16 11.75
CA ILE A 55 2.79 41.29 11.57
C ILE A 55 2.54 39.89 12.14
N ILE A 56 1.93 39.81 13.32
CA ILE A 56 1.71 38.53 14.05
C ILE A 56 0.63 37.69 13.37
N THR A 57 -0.47 38.31 12.94
CA THR A 57 -1.60 37.61 12.31
C THR A 57 -1.17 36.78 11.08
N PRO A 58 -0.42 37.31 10.09
CA PRO A 58 0.01 36.51 8.94
C PRO A 58 0.98 35.38 9.33
N ILE A 59 1.84 35.56 10.34
CA ILE A 59 2.74 34.49 10.83
C ILE A 59 1.92 33.30 11.37
N PHE A 60 0.92 33.58 12.20
CA PHE A 60 0.03 32.54 12.73
C PHE A 60 -0.86 31.93 11.64
N ALA A 61 -1.29 32.71 10.65
CA ALA A 61 -2.01 32.18 9.50
C ALA A 61 -1.15 31.20 8.68
N ILE A 62 0.11 31.54 8.43
CA ILE A 62 1.09 30.67 7.76
C ILE A 62 1.33 29.39 8.59
N TRP A 63 1.57 29.52 9.89
CA TRP A 63 1.78 28.37 10.77
C TRP A 63 0.54 27.47 10.86
N GLY A 64 -0.64 28.06 10.96
CA GLY A 64 -1.92 27.35 10.91
C GLY A 64 -2.12 26.61 9.60
N TYR A 65 -1.76 27.23 8.47
CA TYR A 65 -1.79 26.59 7.16
C TYR A 65 -0.83 25.39 7.08
N PHE A 66 0.42 25.54 7.52
CA PHE A 66 1.38 24.42 7.55
C PHE A 66 0.88 23.27 8.45
N THR A 67 0.37 23.60 9.63
CA THR A 67 -0.18 22.61 10.58
C THR A 67 -1.39 21.88 9.99
N TRP A 68 -2.30 22.61 9.32
CA TRP A 68 -3.45 22.01 8.64
C TRP A 68 -3.00 21.09 7.50
N ARG A 69 -2.04 21.54 6.69
CA ARG A 69 -1.50 20.74 5.58
C ARG A 69 -0.87 19.44 6.08
N GLU A 70 -0.11 19.47 7.17
CA GLU A 70 0.46 18.27 7.78
C GLU A 70 -0.61 17.31 8.31
N GLN A 71 -1.68 17.83 8.92
CA GLN A 71 -2.81 17.02 9.37
C GLN A 71 -3.55 16.36 8.20
N GLU A 72 -3.68 17.05 7.07
CA GLU A 72 -4.33 16.49 5.89
C GLU A 72 -3.47 15.38 5.28
N VAL A 73 -2.16 15.61 5.12
CA VAL A 73 -1.21 14.58 4.69
C VAL A 73 -1.26 13.35 5.60
N TYR A 74 -1.32 13.55 6.92
CA TYR A 74 -1.45 12.49 7.91
C TYR A 74 -2.73 11.66 7.69
N LYS A 75 -3.86 12.34 7.60
CA LYS A 75 -5.17 11.71 7.43
C LYS A 75 -5.24 10.91 6.12
N THR A 76 -4.85 11.53 5.02
CA THR A 76 -4.85 10.87 3.70
C THR A 76 -3.87 9.69 3.67
N SER A 77 -2.69 9.81 4.30
CA SER A 77 -1.74 8.69 4.38
C SER A 77 -2.36 7.48 5.10
N LYS A 78 -3.07 7.70 6.22
CA LYS A 78 -3.75 6.62 6.95
C LYS A 78 -4.86 5.96 6.15
N GLU A 79 -5.66 6.76 5.43
CA GLU A 79 -6.71 6.23 4.54
C GLU A 79 -6.11 5.37 3.42
N ILE A 80 -5.02 5.82 2.80
CA ILE A 80 -4.32 5.06 1.76
C ILE A 80 -3.71 3.78 2.35
N MET A 81 -3.06 3.83 3.51
CA MET A 81 -2.51 2.64 4.17
C MET A 81 -3.58 1.59 4.47
N ALA A 82 -4.75 2.00 4.97
CA ALA A 82 -5.87 1.09 5.19
C ALA A 82 -6.37 0.45 3.89
N SER A 83 -6.39 1.21 2.79
CA SER A 83 -6.70 0.70 1.46
C SER A 83 -5.66 -0.31 0.99
N ILE A 84 -4.37 -0.03 1.16
CA ILE A 84 -3.26 -0.94 0.80
C ILE A 84 -3.36 -2.26 1.59
N LEU A 85 -3.67 -2.22 2.89
CA LEU A 85 -3.89 -3.43 3.69
C LEU A 85 -5.05 -4.27 3.14
N THR A 86 -6.16 -3.62 2.79
CA THR A 86 -7.32 -4.29 2.20
C THR A 86 -6.96 -4.92 0.86
N GLN A 87 -6.27 -4.18 -0.01
CA GLN A 87 -5.81 -4.67 -1.32
C GLN A 87 -4.84 -5.85 -1.17
N THR A 88 -3.93 -5.82 -0.20
CA THR A 88 -2.98 -6.92 0.06
C THR A 88 -3.73 -8.21 0.42
N ASN A 89 -4.75 -8.12 1.27
CA ASN A 89 -5.62 -9.25 1.60
C ASN A 89 -6.44 -9.76 0.41
N ASP A 90 -6.93 -8.85 -0.44
CA ASP A 90 -7.68 -9.23 -1.64
C ASP A 90 -6.79 -9.93 -2.67
N ILE A 91 -5.55 -9.47 -2.87
CA ILE A 91 -4.56 -10.14 -3.71
C ILE A 91 -4.25 -11.54 -3.15
N TYR A 92 -4.02 -11.65 -1.84
CA TYR A 92 -3.78 -12.93 -1.18
C TYR A 92 -4.92 -13.94 -1.43
N LYS A 93 -6.17 -13.51 -1.24
CA LYS A 93 -7.34 -14.36 -1.52
C LYS A 93 -7.43 -14.73 -3.01
N ALA A 94 -7.21 -13.77 -3.91
CA ALA A 94 -7.24 -14.01 -5.34
C ALA A 94 -6.16 -15.01 -5.77
N TRP A 95 -4.96 -14.90 -5.19
CA TRP A 95 -3.85 -15.82 -5.41
C TRP A 95 -4.15 -17.25 -4.93
N LYS A 96 -4.79 -17.39 -3.78
CA LYS A 96 -5.21 -18.71 -3.30
C LYS A 96 -6.29 -19.32 -4.21
N ASN A 97 -7.25 -18.49 -4.63
CA ASN A 97 -8.34 -18.93 -5.50
C ASN A 97 -7.88 -19.25 -6.92
N SER A 98 -6.83 -18.58 -7.44
CA SER A 98 -6.32 -18.85 -8.79
C SER A 98 -5.82 -20.29 -8.94
N ARG A 99 -5.29 -20.85 -7.84
CA ARG A 99 -4.75 -22.23 -7.75
C ARG A 99 -5.74 -23.26 -7.22
N ASN A 100 -6.96 -22.85 -6.85
CA ASN A 100 -7.96 -23.76 -6.30
C ASN A 100 -8.88 -24.30 -7.40
N TYR A 101 -8.65 -25.54 -7.79
CA TYR A 101 -9.49 -26.24 -8.77
C TYR A 101 -10.45 -27.25 -8.14
N MET A 102 -10.64 -27.28 -6.81
CA MET A 102 -11.54 -28.26 -6.17
C MET A 102 -13.00 -28.20 -6.66
N ASP A 103 -13.45 -27.03 -7.11
CA ASP A 103 -14.82 -26.76 -7.56
C ASP A 103 -15.02 -26.88 -9.07
N ILE A 104 -13.95 -27.11 -9.83
CA ILE A 104 -13.96 -27.16 -11.29
C ILE A 104 -13.07 -28.28 -11.85
N TYR A 105 -13.27 -28.65 -13.11
CA TYR A 105 -12.39 -29.61 -13.74
C TYR A 105 -10.99 -29.00 -13.98
N SER A 106 -9.94 -29.65 -13.46
CA SER A 106 -8.55 -29.26 -13.63
C SER A 106 -7.88 -30.00 -14.78
N ARG A 107 -7.34 -29.26 -15.75
CA ARG A 107 -6.51 -29.87 -16.80
C ARG A 107 -5.12 -30.25 -16.30
N PHE A 108 -4.64 -29.60 -15.23
CA PHE A 108 -3.38 -29.94 -14.58
C PHE A 108 -3.45 -31.33 -13.94
N ASP A 109 -4.54 -31.60 -13.22
CA ASP A 109 -4.79 -32.91 -12.60
C ASP A 109 -5.00 -33.99 -13.67
N ALA A 110 -5.82 -33.69 -14.70
CA ALA A 110 -6.00 -34.58 -15.84
C ALA A 110 -4.67 -34.94 -16.52
N TYR A 111 -3.74 -33.98 -16.63
CA TYR A 111 -2.40 -34.22 -17.16
C TYR A 111 -1.56 -35.13 -16.25
N CYS A 112 -1.59 -34.92 -14.94
CA CYS A 112 -0.83 -35.71 -13.97
C CYS A 112 -1.31 -37.17 -13.89
N LEU A 113 -2.61 -37.39 -14.11
CA LEU A 113 -3.25 -38.71 -14.03
C LEU A 113 -3.28 -39.46 -15.37
N ARG A 114 -2.68 -38.89 -16.43
CA ARG A 114 -2.86 -39.41 -17.79
C ARG A 114 -2.35 -40.83 -18.04
N ASP A 115 -1.38 -41.27 -17.23
CA ASP A 115 -0.82 -42.63 -17.30
C ASP A 115 -1.84 -43.68 -16.82
N ILE A 116 -2.81 -43.27 -15.98
CA ILE A 116 -3.87 -44.11 -15.42
C ILE A 116 -5.18 -43.89 -16.20
N PHE A 117 -5.48 -42.63 -16.52
CA PHE A 117 -6.69 -42.20 -17.22
C PHE A 117 -6.31 -41.36 -18.45
N PRO A 118 -6.35 -41.92 -19.67
CA PRO A 118 -5.98 -41.19 -20.88
C PRO A 118 -6.72 -39.85 -20.99
N ILE A 119 -5.99 -38.77 -21.26
CA ILE A 119 -6.59 -37.45 -21.45
C ILE A 119 -7.50 -37.48 -22.69
N SER A 120 -8.74 -37.02 -22.53
CA SER A 120 -9.69 -36.93 -23.64
C SER A 120 -9.33 -35.80 -24.62
N SER A 121 -9.71 -35.94 -25.89
CA SER A 121 -9.56 -34.87 -26.87
C SER A 121 -10.30 -33.59 -26.46
N GLU A 122 -11.45 -33.73 -25.80
CA GLU A 122 -12.22 -32.61 -25.26
C GLU A 122 -11.40 -31.80 -24.24
N THR A 123 -10.65 -32.46 -23.35
CA THR A 123 -9.78 -31.78 -22.38
C THR A 123 -8.60 -31.07 -23.05
N LEU A 124 -8.01 -31.66 -24.08
CA LEU A 124 -6.92 -31.06 -24.85
C LEU A 124 -7.36 -29.82 -25.65
N GLU A 125 -8.60 -29.81 -26.15
CA GLU A 125 -9.13 -28.76 -27.03
C GLU A 125 -9.93 -27.67 -26.31
N ASN A 126 -10.08 -27.77 -24.99
CA ASN A 126 -10.97 -26.89 -24.26
C ASN A 126 -10.39 -25.46 -24.12
N SER A 127 -10.74 -24.61 -25.09
CA SER A 127 -10.39 -23.19 -25.10
C SER A 127 -11.04 -22.41 -23.96
N GLU A 128 -12.20 -22.85 -23.47
CA GLU A 128 -12.87 -22.22 -22.34
C GLU A 128 -12.10 -22.46 -21.03
N LEU A 129 -11.64 -23.69 -20.78
CA LEU A 129 -10.78 -24.02 -19.64
C LEU A 129 -9.45 -23.26 -19.75
N SER A 130 -8.85 -23.21 -20.95
CA SER A 130 -7.63 -22.42 -21.19
C SER A 130 -7.80 -20.95 -20.84
N ARG A 131 -8.93 -20.36 -21.25
CA ARG A 131 -9.26 -18.97 -20.93
C ARG A 131 -9.46 -18.78 -19.42
N LYS A 132 -10.16 -19.71 -18.76
CA LYS A 132 -10.42 -19.64 -17.30
C LYS A 132 -9.13 -19.71 -16.48
N GLU A 133 -8.19 -20.57 -16.86
CA GLU A 133 -6.86 -20.66 -16.23
C GLU A 133 -6.09 -19.33 -16.36
N LEU A 134 -6.11 -18.73 -17.56
CA LEU A 134 -5.47 -17.44 -17.81
C LEU A 134 -6.13 -16.30 -17.02
N GLU A 135 -7.46 -16.25 -16.99
CA GLU A 135 -8.22 -15.23 -16.26
C GLU A 135 -7.94 -15.28 -14.76
N ARG A 136 -7.77 -16.48 -14.20
CA ARG A 136 -7.42 -16.67 -12.78
C ARG A 136 -6.10 -16.00 -12.42
N ILE A 137 -5.04 -16.16 -13.21
CA ILE A 137 -3.75 -15.50 -12.97
C ILE A 137 -3.85 -13.99 -13.25
N ARG A 138 -4.50 -13.61 -14.35
CA ARG A 138 -4.68 -12.20 -14.76
C ARG A 138 -5.41 -11.37 -13.70
N ASN A 139 -6.42 -11.95 -13.03
CA ASN A 139 -7.14 -11.26 -11.96
C ASN A 139 -6.22 -10.86 -10.81
N VAL A 140 -5.25 -11.71 -10.46
CA VAL A 140 -4.25 -11.38 -9.44
C VAL A 140 -3.36 -10.23 -9.90
N TYR A 141 -2.93 -10.25 -11.17
CA TYR A 141 -2.10 -9.19 -11.75
C TYR A 141 -2.79 -7.82 -11.73
N VAL A 142 -4.09 -7.76 -12.03
CA VAL A 142 -4.88 -6.51 -11.96
C VAL A 142 -4.91 -5.95 -10.54
N LEU A 143 -5.11 -6.81 -9.55
CA LEU A 143 -5.11 -6.40 -8.14
C LEU A 143 -3.72 -5.92 -7.69
N LEU A 144 -2.64 -6.57 -8.15
CA LEU A 144 -1.28 -6.14 -7.86
C LEU A 144 -0.96 -4.76 -8.44
N ASN A 145 -1.42 -4.47 -9.66
CA ASN A 145 -1.27 -3.13 -10.26
C ASN A 145 -1.99 -2.04 -9.45
N ASN A 146 -3.17 -2.35 -8.91
CA ASN A 146 -3.90 -1.42 -8.04
C ASN A 146 -3.14 -1.14 -6.73
N LEU A 147 -2.50 -2.17 -6.17
CA LEU A 147 -1.60 -2.03 -5.02
C LEU A 147 -0.40 -1.14 -5.35
N TYR A 148 0.26 -1.38 -6.49
CA TYR A 148 1.38 -0.57 -6.96
C TYR A 148 0.99 0.91 -7.13
N PHE A 149 -0.19 1.17 -7.70
CA PHE A 149 -0.73 2.53 -7.82
C PHE A 149 -0.94 3.19 -6.45
N SER A 150 -1.52 2.45 -5.50
CA SER A 150 -1.81 2.95 -4.15
C SER A 150 -0.52 3.23 -3.36
N LEU A 151 0.50 2.39 -3.52
CA LEU A 151 1.84 2.60 -2.94
C LEU A 151 2.54 3.83 -3.51
N ASN A 152 2.49 4.02 -4.83
CA ASN A 152 3.02 5.23 -5.47
C ASN A 152 2.31 6.49 -4.97
N HIS A 153 0.99 6.44 -4.84
CA HIS A 153 0.21 7.54 -4.31
C HIS A 153 0.63 7.90 -2.87
N LEU A 154 0.83 6.89 -2.02
CA LEU A 154 1.35 7.07 -0.66
C LEU A 154 2.75 7.71 -0.67
N HIS A 155 3.65 7.22 -1.52
CA HIS A 155 5.01 7.75 -1.64
C HIS A 155 5.03 9.24 -2.02
N ILE A 156 4.17 9.63 -2.96
CA ILE A 156 4.05 11.01 -3.44
C ILE A 156 3.53 11.94 -2.34
N ILE A 157 2.49 11.51 -1.61
CA ILE A 157 1.87 12.31 -0.56
C ILE A 157 2.77 12.43 0.66
N ASN A 158 3.42 11.33 1.06
CA ASN A 158 4.23 11.27 2.27
C ASN A 158 5.64 10.79 1.96
N LYS A 159 6.43 11.69 1.36
CA LYS A 159 7.84 11.48 0.99
C LYS A 159 8.77 11.12 2.15
N LYS A 160 8.32 11.24 3.40
CA LYS A 160 9.11 10.87 4.59
C LYS A 160 9.07 9.36 4.85
N LEU A 161 8.12 8.63 4.25
CA LEU A 161 8.02 7.19 4.39
C LEU A 161 9.00 6.49 3.47
N ASN A 162 9.80 5.60 4.05
CA ASN A 162 10.57 4.64 3.28
C ASN A 162 9.65 3.48 2.90
N LEU A 163 9.38 3.33 1.61
CA LEU A 163 8.56 2.26 1.04
C LEU A 163 9.38 1.28 0.20
N ASP A 164 10.71 1.43 0.15
CA ASP A 164 11.58 0.70 -0.77
C ASP A 164 11.45 -0.82 -0.60
N LYS A 165 11.42 -1.27 0.65
CA LYS A 165 11.24 -2.69 0.99
C LYS A 165 9.86 -3.22 0.54
N ILE A 166 8.81 -2.40 0.62
CA ILE A 166 7.48 -2.80 0.15
C ILE A 166 7.47 -2.91 -1.37
N PHE A 167 8.08 -1.95 -2.08
CA PHE A 167 8.21 -2.01 -3.53
C PHE A 167 9.02 -3.24 -3.98
N GLU A 168 10.17 -3.53 -3.35
CA GLU A 168 10.96 -4.74 -3.64
C GLU A 168 10.17 -6.03 -3.44
N THR A 169 9.34 -6.07 -2.38
CA THR A 169 8.49 -7.23 -2.09
C THR A 169 7.37 -7.37 -3.12
N VAL A 170 6.77 -6.25 -3.55
CA VAL A 170 5.74 -6.23 -4.60
C VAL A 170 6.30 -6.64 -5.95
N ASP A 171 7.51 -6.17 -6.29
CA ASP A 171 8.22 -6.57 -7.51
C ASP A 171 8.55 -8.08 -7.50
N THR A 172 8.88 -8.63 -6.33
CA THR A 172 9.05 -10.09 -6.18
C THR A 172 7.77 -10.85 -6.51
N ILE A 173 6.60 -10.38 -6.04
CA ILE A 173 5.31 -10.99 -6.39
C ILE A 173 5.01 -10.83 -7.87
N ALA A 174 5.31 -9.68 -8.46
CA ALA A 174 5.09 -9.42 -9.88
C ALA A 174 5.89 -10.41 -10.75
N ASN A 175 7.17 -10.61 -10.42
CA ASN A 175 8.04 -11.58 -11.11
C ASN A 175 7.52 -13.02 -10.97
N GLU A 176 7.04 -13.41 -9.78
CA GLU A 176 6.42 -14.72 -9.58
C GLU A 176 5.14 -14.91 -10.41
N LEU A 177 4.32 -13.86 -10.56
CA LEU A 177 3.12 -13.90 -11.40
C LEU A 177 3.47 -14.00 -12.89
N GLU A 178 4.48 -13.27 -13.35
CA GLU A 178 4.98 -13.36 -14.71
C GLU A 178 5.49 -14.78 -15.02
N GLU A 179 6.22 -15.37 -14.07
CA GLU A 179 6.69 -16.74 -14.17
C GLU A 179 5.52 -17.73 -14.25
N CYS A 180 4.48 -17.57 -13.43
CA CYS A 180 3.28 -18.40 -13.51
C CYS A 180 2.54 -18.26 -14.84
N MET A 181 2.49 -17.05 -15.44
CA MET A 181 1.91 -16.87 -16.78
C MET A 181 2.73 -17.58 -17.85
N ARG A 182 4.07 -17.53 -17.74
CA ARG A 182 4.98 -18.23 -18.66
C ARG A 182 4.82 -19.74 -18.56
N GLU A 183 4.80 -20.28 -17.34
CA GLU A 183 4.59 -21.70 -17.07
C GLU A 183 3.20 -22.18 -17.53
N LEU A 184 2.16 -21.37 -17.36
CA LEU A 184 0.83 -21.68 -17.91
C LEU A 184 0.87 -21.80 -19.43
N SER A 185 1.55 -20.86 -20.10
CA SER A 185 1.72 -20.91 -21.55
C SER A 185 2.51 -22.15 -22.00
N GLU A 186 3.53 -22.54 -21.23
CA GLU A 186 4.31 -23.76 -21.46
C GLU A 186 3.44 -25.02 -21.33
N PHE A 187 2.63 -25.10 -20.27
CA PHE A 187 1.66 -26.18 -20.06
C PHE A 187 0.64 -26.27 -21.21
N GLN A 188 0.06 -25.14 -21.63
CA GLN A 188 -0.88 -25.10 -22.74
C GLN A 188 -0.25 -25.54 -24.08
N SER A 189 1.02 -25.20 -24.29
CA SER A 189 1.79 -25.67 -25.44
C SER A 189 2.02 -27.18 -25.38
N GLN A 190 2.33 -27.71 -24.20
CA GLN A 190 2.49 -29.16 -23.98
C GLN A 190 1.22 -29.94 -24.34
N LEU A 191 0.04 -29.46 -23.93
CA LEU A 191 -1.23 -30.09 -24.30
C LEU A 191 -1.45 -30.07 -25.82
N THR A 192 -1.03 -29.00 -26.48
CA THR A 192 -1.08 -28.88 -27.94
C THR A 192 -0.16 -29.88 -28.63
N PHE A 193 1.07 -30.06 -28.12
CA PHE A 193 2.00 -31.06 -28.65
C PHE A 193 1.50 -32.49 -28.48
N ILE A 194 0.88 -32.82 -27.34
CA ILE A 194 0.23 -34.12 -27.12
C ILE A 194 -0.86 -34.35 -28.16
N LYS A 195 -1.72 -33.35 -28.38
CA LYS A 195 -2.81 -33.44 -29.36
C LYS A 195 -2.31 -33.76 -30.77
N TYR A 196 -1.27 -33.07 -31.22
CA TYR A 196 -0.75 -33.23 -32.58
C TYR A 196 0.36 -34.29 -32.71
N ASN A 197 0.63 -35.02 -31.63
CA ASN A 197 1.65 -36.07 -31.55
C ASN A 197 3.06 -35.58 -31.90
N TYR A 198 3.41 -34.36 -31.46
CA TYR A 198 4.73 -33.75 -31.66
C TYR A 198 5.69 -34.11 -30.51
N THR A 199 6.18 -35.35 -30.50
CA THR A 199 7.01 -35.90 -29.43
C THR A 199 8.35 -35.17 -29.23
N ASP A 200 8.95 -34.65 -30.30
CA ASP A 200 10.30 -34.07 -30.27
C ASP A 200 10.34 -32.63 -29.70
N GLN A 201 9.18 -32.00 -29.53
CA GLN A 201 9.04 -30.63 -29.01
C GLN A 201 8.51 -30.60 -27.57
N MET A 202 8.26 -31.77 -26.98
CA MET A 202 7.74 -31.90 -25.62
C MET A 202 8.81 -31.54 -24.60
N GLN A 203 8.40 -30.79 -23.57
CA GLN A 203 9.23 -30.54 -22.41
C GLN A 203 9.38 -31.82 -21.57
N PRO A 204 10.42 -31.91 -20.71
CA PRO A 204 10.58 -33.02 -19.79
C PRO A 204 9.33 -33.20 -18.91
N GLU A 205 8.92 -34.46 -18.73
CA GLU A 205 7.71 -34.81 -17.97
C GLU A 205 7.70 -34.25 -16.55
N GLU A 206 8.85 -34.37 -15.87
CA GLU A 206 9.04 -33.88 -14.50
C GLU A 206 8.75 -32.39 -14.40
N ARG A 207 9.22 -31.60 -15.38
CA ARG A 207 9.00 -30.15 -15.43
C ARG A 207 7.52 -29.80 -15.58
N ILE A 208 6.79 -30.49 -16.44
CA ILE A 208 5.37 -30.18 -16.62
C ILE A 208 4.55 -30.59 -15.39
N ARG A 209 4.93 -31.68 -14.71
CA ARG A 209 4.31 -32.04 -13.42
C ARG A 209 4.58 -31.00 -12.34
N GLU A 210 5.79 -30.45 -12.27
CA GLU A 210 6.10 -29.33 -11.37
C GLU A 210 5.20 -28.11 -11.65
N ILE A 211 5.01 -27.75 -12.92
CA ILE A 211 4.09 -26.68 -13.32
C ILE A 211 2.66 -26.99 -12.87
N CYS A 212 2.17 -28.21 -13.10
CA CYS A 212 0.84 -28.63 -12.65
C CYS A 212 0.68 -28.46 -11.14
N HIS A 213 1.64 -28.93 -10.34
CA HIS A 213 1.60 -28.82 -8.88
C HIS A 213 1.67 -27.38 -8.39
N LYS A 214 2.39 -26.52 -9.09
CA LYS A 214 2.53 -25.10 -8.76
C LYS A 214 1.24 -24.32 -9.05
N LEU A 215 0.62 -24.57 -10.20
CA LEU A 215 -0.57 -23.86 -10.68
C LEU A 215 -1.88 -24.44 -10.14
N ASP A 216 -1.88 -25.70 -9.71
CA ASP A 216 -3.00 -26.37 -9.07
C ASP A 216 -2.53 -27.20 -7.87
N PHE A 217 -2.80 -26.69 -6.66
CA PHE A 217 -2.36 -27.36 -5.43
C PHE A 217 -3.04 -28.72 -5.24
N SER A 218 -4.21 -28.95 -5.85
CA SER A 218 -4.94 -30.22 -5.73
C SER A 218 -4.32 -31.35 -6.55
N SER A 219 -3.54 -31.01 -7.58
CA SER A 219 -2.80 -31.98 -8.40
C SER A 219 -1.62 -32.62 -7.66
N SER A 220 -1.22 -32.08 -6.51
CA SER A 220 -0.11 -32.59 -5.71
C SER A 220 -0.43 -33.98 -5.13
N PRO A 221 0.48 -34.96 -5.20
CA PRO A 221 0.24 -36.28 -4.61
C PRO A 221 -0.06 -36.15 -3.10
N LEU A 222 -1.07 -36.89 -2.64
CA LEU A 222 -1.49 -36.97 -1.23
C LEU A 222 -0.27 -36.99 -0.29
N GLY A 223 -0.04 -35.88 0.42
CA GLY A 223 1.03 -35.75 1.41
C GLY A 223 2.16 -34.77 1.07
N ARG A 224 2.22 -34.17 -0.13
CA ARG A 224 3.13 -33.03 -0.39
C ARG A 224 2.56 -31.74 0.23
N VAL A 225 3.36 -31.07 1.05
CA VAL A 225 3.06 -29.72 1.57
C VAL A 225 3.13 -28.73 0.39
N ASP A 226 2.16 -27.82 0.28
CA ASP A 226 2.19 -26.71 -0.70
C ASP A 226 3.26 -25.69 -0.30
N ASP A 227 4.54 -26.05 -0.44
CA ASP A 227 5.69 -25.21 -0.13
C ASP A 227 5.69 -23.92 -0.98
N TYR A 228 5.16 -24.01 -2.21
CA TYR A 228 5.03 -22.86 -3.09
C TYR A 228 3.99 -21.87 -2.58
N GLY A 229 2.80 -22.35 -2.20
CA GLY A 229 1.78 -21.52 -1.56
C GLY A 229 2.30 -20.89 -0.28
N LYS A 230 2.98 -21.66 0.56
CA LYS A 230 3.58 -21.15 1.79
C LYS A 230 4.60 -20.03 1.55
N LYS A 231 5.47 -20.18 0.55
CA LYS A 231 6.42 -19.13 0.15
C LYS A 231 5.69 -17.83 -0.19
N VAL A 232 4.60 -17.90 -0.95
CA VAL A 232 3.85 -16.70 -1.35
C VAL A 232 3.03 -16.13 -0.19
N ASP A 233 2.47 -16.98 0.68
CA ASP A 233 1.78 -16.57 1.90
C ASP A 233 2.72 -15.77 2.83
N ASP A 234 3.98 -16.22 2.98
CA ASP A 234 5.00 -15.53 3.76
C ASP A 234 5.34 -14.15 3.18
N ILE A 235 5.37 -14.02 1.85
CA ILE A 235 5.59 -12.74 1.16
C ILE A 235 4.44 -11.76 1.43
N PHE A 236 3.17 -12.19 1.31
CA PHE A 236 2.01 -11.34 1.62
C PHE A 236 1.96 -10.92 3.09
N LYS A 237 2.39 -11.81 3.99
CA LYS A 237 2.52 -11.49 5.40
C LYS A 237 3.60 -10.43 5.63
N ALA A 238 4.75 -10.54 4.97
CA ALA A 238 5.81 -9.55 5.07
C ALA A 238 5.36 -8.14 4.63
N ILE A 239 4.57 -8.04 3.54
CA ILE A 239 3.96 -6.77 3.11
C ILE A 239 3.04 -6.22 4.19
N THR A 240 2.15 -7.08 4.73
CA THR A 240 1.19 -6.70 5.76
C THR A 240 1.88 -6.18 7.02
N ASP A 241 2.87 -6.91 7.52
CA ASP A 241 3.65 -6.56 8.71
C ASP A 241 4.40 -5.24 8.53
N GLU A 242 4.97 -5.00 7.34
CA GLU A 242 5.67 -3.75 7.03
C GLU A 242 4.71 -2.55 6.98
N ILE A 243 3.52 -2.71 6.39
CA ILE A 243 2.50 -1.64 6.38
C ILE A 243 2.01 -1.32 7.79
N ILE A 244 1.79 -2.33 8.63
CA ILE A 244 1.40 -2.13 10.04
C ILE A 244 2.50 -1.36 10.78
N ASN A 245 3.76 -1.76 10.62
CA ASN A 245 4.91 -1.07 11.22
C ASN A 245 5.02 0.40 10.76
N LEU A 246 4.73 0.68 9.49
CA LEU A 246 4.70 2.05 8.97
C LEU A 246 3.52 2.86 9.52
N SER A 247 2.35 2.24 9.69
CA SER A 247 1.18 2.87 10.30
C SER A 247 1.45 3.29 11.75
N ASP A 248 2.21 2.52 12.50
CA ASP A 248 2.58 2.83 13.89
C ASP A 248 3.60 3.98 14.00
N LYS A 249 4.35 4.24 12.91
CA LYS A 249 5.32 5.34 12.83
C LYS A 249 4.71 6.68 12.37
N ILE A 250 3.43 6.68 12.02
CA ILE A 250 2.65 7.87 11.62
C ILE A 250 1.73 8.30 12.78
#